data_AF-A0A4U1JL43-F1
#
_entry.id   AF-A0A4U1JL43-F1
#
_cell.length_a   1.000
_cell.length_b   1.000
_cell.length_c   1.000
_cell.angle_alpha   90.00
_cell.angle_beta   90.00
_cell.angle_gamma   90.00
#
_symmetry.space_group_name_H-M   'P 1'
#
loop_
_entity.id
_entity.type
_entity.pdbx_description
1 polymer ?
#
loop_
_entity_poly.entity_id
_entity_poly.type
_entity_poly.pdbx_seq_one_letter_code
_entity_poly.pdbx_strand_id
1 'polypeptide(L)'
;MPGPPVADLPRRGHRSGLAQDRDDDRARRAHDHGERDRPVPLLEPLTDPASARGFGAGFGRPASRGASFEGVRLAKRGARHDNAPPVAVSIHPLAHVDPGAKLGVDVVVGPFAVIEGDCEIGDGCRVEAHAVIAAGSRIGRRNVVHSFAVIGGAPQDRRYAGEPTTLVVGDDNLFREHVTAHRGTGHGGGVTRIGSAGLFMVGVHVAHDVVVGDRVTLANGTLLAGHVVLGDHVVTGGHVAVAPFVRVGARAFLAGGSMVERDVPPFVIAEGNRARVRALNRVGLERTGVPLESRVALKRAFRALFVGELPRAEALARLESVSDPFVRELVAFLRALPRR
;
A
#
# COMPACT_ATOMS: atom_id res chain seq x y z
N MET A 1 68.51 43.33 5.12
CA MET A 1 67.95 41.97 5.02
C MET A 1 67.41 41.81 3.60
N PRO A 2 68.10 41.04 2.76
CA PRO A 2 67.51 39.76 2.35
C PRO A 2 68.53 38.62 2.45
N GLY A 3 68.11 37.51 3.04
CA GLY A 3 68.91 36.29 3.18
C GLY A 3 69.05 35.51 1.86
N PRO A 4 69.98 34.54 1.81
CA PRO A 4 70.55 33.99 0.57
C PRO A 4 69.74 32.81 -0.03
N PRO A 5 70.09 32.35 -1.25
CA PRO A 5 69.30 31.40 -2.03
C PRO A 5 69.42 29.96 -1.52
N VAL A 6 68.39 29.16 -1.79
CA VAL A 6 68.33 27.73 -1.45
C VAL A 6 69.23 26.95 -2.43
N ALA A 7 70.14 26.16 -1.85
CA ALA A 7 71.12 25.31 -2.53
C ALA A 7 70.52 24.03 -3.12
N ASP A 8 71.25 23.47 -4.09
CA ASP A 8 70.86 22.41 -5.01
C ASP A 8 71.58 21.07 -4.74
N LEU A 9 70.94 19.96 -5.13
CA LEU A 9 71.43 18.58 -5.43
C LEU A 9 71.80 17.56 -4.31
N PRO A 10 71.78 16.21 -4.55
CA PRO A 10 71.47 15.46 -5.79
C PRO A 10 70.47 14.27 -5.66
N ARG A 11 70.03 13.78 -6.84
CA ARG A 11 69.32 12.50 -7.06
C ARG A 11 70.22 11.28 -6.87
N ARG A 12 69.72 10.25 -6.17
CA ARG A 12 69.90 8.78 -6.30
C ARG A 12 69.04 8.18 -5.17
N GLY A 13 68.08 7.28 -5.35
CA GLY A 13 68.00 6.14 -6.25
C GLY A 13 67.95 4.87 -5.41
N HIS A 14 66.81 4.53 -4.82
CA HIS A 14 66.50 3.16 -4.42
C HIS A 14 65.05 2.81 -4.78
N ARG A 15 64.94 2.02 -5.85
CA ARG A 15 63.81 1.15 -6.16
C ARG A 15 63.81 0.01 -5.14
N SER A 16 62.67 -0.26 -4.52
CA SER A 16 62.13 -1.61 -4.24
C SER A 16 60.94 -1.49 -3.29
N GLY A 17 59.75 -1.94 -3.69
CA GLY A 17 58.64 -2.04 -2.76
C GLY A 17 57.22 -2.09 -3.33
N LEU A 18 57.01 -2.13 -4.65
CA LEU A 18 55.65 -2.20 -5.22
C LEU A 18 55.47 -3.29 -6.29
N ALA A 19 56.32 -4.31 -6.30
CA ALA A 19 56.25 -5.42 -7.24
C ALA A 19 56.15 -6.81 -6.58
N GLN A 20 55.92 -6.89 -5.26
CA GLN A 20 55.70 -8.17 -4.57
C GLN A 20 54.28 -8.34 -4.01
N ASP A 21 53.49 -7.26 -3.95
CA ASP A 21 52.12 -7.32 -3.39
C ASP A 21 51.02 -7.53 -4.46
N ARG A 22 51.40 -7.70 -5.73
CA ARG A 22 50.46 -8.02 -6.82
C ARG A 22 50.50 -9.47 -7.29
N ASP A 23 51.53 -10.22 -6.87
CA ASP A 23 51.66 -11.64 -7.20
C ASP A 23 51.09 -12.55 -6.08
N ASP A 24 51.08 -12.10 -4.82
CA ASP A 24 50.43 -12.84 -3.72
C ASP A 24 48.90 -12.79 -3.78
N ASP A 25 48.32 -11.73 -4.35
CA ASP A 25 46.88 -11.61 -4.58
C ASP A 25 46.43 -12.33 -5.88
N ARG A 26 47.40 -12.71 -6.73
CA ARG A 26 47.19 -13.61 -7.89
C ARG A 26 47.33 -15.08 -7.51
N ALA A 27 48.23 -15.42 -6.59
CA ALA A 27 48.38 -16.78 -6.07
C ALA A 27 47.22 -17.21 -5.16
N ARG A 28 46.59 -16.27 -4.43
CA ARG A 28 45.38 -16.55 -3.62
C ARG A 28 44.08 -16.60 -4.44
N ARG A 29 44.07 -16.06 -5.66
CA ARG A 29 42.97 -16.20 -6.63
C ARG A 29 43.11 -17.40 -7.56
N ALA A 30 44.23 -18.13 -7.49
CA ALA A 30 44.47 -19.33 -8.29
C ALA A 30 44.06 -20.64 -7.60
N HIS A 31 43.55 -20.60 -6.36
CA HIS A 31 43.07 -21.77 -5.62
C HIS A 31 41.55 -21.85 -5.38
N ASP A 32 40.75 -20.95 -5.97
CA ASP A 32 39.26 -21.00 -5.89
C ASP A 32 38.56 -21.17 -7.26
N HIS A 33 39.33 -21.55 -8.29
CA HIS A 33 38.83 -21.76 -9.66
C HIS A 33 38.94 -23.23 -10.11
N GLY A 34 38.64 -24.17 -9.21
CA GLY A 34 38.66 -25.61 -9.49
C GLY A 34 37.32 -26.34 -9.32
N GLU A 35 36.23 -25.68 -8.90
CA GLU A 35 34.99 -26.39 -8.52
C GLU A 35 33.67 -25.77 -9.04
N ARG A 36 33.71 -25.03 -10.15
CA ARG A 36 32.52 -24.35 -10.71
C ARG A 36 32.11 -24.81 -12.10
N ASP A 37 32.17 -26.12 -12.35
CA ASP A 37 31.63 -26.71 -13.60
C ASP A 37 31.15 -28.16 -13.40
N ARG A 38 30.33 -28.39 -12.36
CA ARG A 38 29.50 -29.61 -12.30
C ARG A 38 28.07 -29.24 -12.69
N PRO A 39 27.47 -29.88 -13.71
CA PRO A 39 26.08 -29.66 -14.05
C PRO A 39 25.20 -30.04 -12.86
N VAL A 40 24.35 -29.11 -12.43
CA VAL A 40 23.27 -29.41 -11.49
C VAL A 40 22.32 -30.37 -12.20
N PRO A 41 21.98 -31.55 -11.63
CA PRO A 41 21.05 -32.44 -12.28
C PRO A 41 19.68 -31.76 -12.37
N LEU A 42 19.22 -31.57 -13.61
CA LEU A 42 17.82 -31.29 -13.91
C LEU A 42 16.99 -32.41 -13.27
N LEU A 43 16.05 -32.06 -12.39
CA LEU A 43 15.00 -32.97 -11.99
C LEU A 43 14.25 -33.38 -13.26
N GLU A 44 14.50 -34.61 -13.73
CA GLU A 44 13.75 -35.20 -14.83
C GLU A 44 12.26 -35.26 -14.47
N PRO A 45 11.36 -35.06 -15.45
CA PRO A 45 9.95 -35.28 -15.21
C PRO A 45 9.75 -36.76 -14.88
N LEU A 46 9.08 -37.05 -13.75
CA LEU A 46 8.61 -38.39 -13.44
C LEU A 46 7.62 -38.84 -14.52
N THR A 47 8.14 -39.51 -15.56
CA THR A 47 7.36 -40.33 -16.48
C THR A 47 7.38 -41.77 -15.96
N ASP A 48 6.45 -42.11 -15.08
CA ASP A 48 5.99 -43.50 -14.91
C ASP A 48 4.56 -43.61 -15.47
N PRO A 49 4.36 -44.34 -16.58
CA PRO A 49 3.05 -44.50 -17.22
C PRO A 49 2.10 -45.48 -16.49
N ALA A 50 2.40 -45.95 -15.28
CA ALA A 50 1.56 -46.92 -14.57
C ALA A 50 0.59 -46.37 -13.50
N SER A 51 0.49 -45.05 -13.30
CA SER A 51 -0.50 -44.44 -12.38
C SER A 51 -1.55 -43.55 -13.06
N ALA A 52 -1.53 -43.47 -14.40
CA ALA A 52 -2.47 -42.69 -15.21
C ALA A 52 -3.82 -43.42 -15.43
N ARG A 53 -4.54 -43.75 -14.35
CA ARG A 53 -5.98 -44.02 -14.40
C ARG A 53 -6.66 -43.38 -13.21
N GLY A 54 -6.96 -42.08 -13.35
CA GLY A 54 -7.69 -41.38 -12.31
C GLY A 54 -7.96 -39.90 -12.50
N PHE A 55 -7.63 -39.28 -13.64
CA PHE A 55 -8.01 -37.88 -13.90
C PHE A 55 -8.33 -37.67 -15.38
N GLY A 56 -9.46 -38.24 -15.80
CA GLY A 56 -10.07 -37.97 -17.10
C GLY A 56 -11.39 -37.22 -16.93
N ALA A 57 -11.50 -36.10 -17.64
CA ALA A 57 -12.74 -35.39 -17.97
C ALA A 57 -13.53 -34.77 -16.80
N GLY A 58 -13.29 -33.47 -16.56
CA GLY A 58 -14.12 -32.70 -15.63
C GLY A 58 -13.74 -31.23 -15.46
N PHE A 59 -13.33 -30.52 -16.50
CA PHE A 59 -13.41 -29.05 -16.46
C PHE A 59 -14.87 -28.62 -16.60
N GLY A 60 -15.65 -28.92 -15.56
CA GLY A 60 -16.94 -28.32 -15.31
C GLY A 60 -16.74 -26.82 -15.07
N ARG A 61 -17.62 -26.02 -15.67
CA ARG A 61 -17.78 -24.58 -15.39
C ARG A 61 -17.65 -24.36 -13.88
N PRO A 62 -16.87 -23.37 -13.39
CA PRO A 62 -16.80 -23.13 -11.97
C PRO A 62 -18.20 -22.75 -11.49
N ALA A 63 -18.80 -23.64 -10.69
CA ALA A 63 -19.98 -23.33 -9.93
C ALA A 63 -19.61 -22.15 -9.04
N SER A 64 -20.36 -21.07 -9.20
CA SER A 64 -20.35 -19.90 -8.35
C SER A 64 -20.63 -20.32 -6.89
N ARG A 65 -19.58 -20.60 -6.13
CA ARG A 65 -19.62 -20.55 -4.67
C ARG A 65 -18.77 -19.35 -4.27
N GLY A 66 -19.45 -18.24 -4.04
CA GLY A 66 -18.83 -17.02 -3.53
C GLY A 66 -18.14 -17.34 -2.22
N ALA A 67 -16.81 -17.21 -2.21
CA ALA A 67 -16.10 -16.91 -0.98
C ALA A 67 -16.58 -15.52 -0.53
N SER A 68 -17.62 -15.51 0.28
CA SER A 68 -18.07 -14.32 0.96
C SER A 68 -16.95 -13.90 1.91
N PHE A 69 -16.19 -12.88 1.52
CA PHE A 69 -15.57 -11.99 2.50
C PHE A 69 -16.74 -11.30 3.21
N GLU A 70 -17.43 -11.97 4.12
CA GLU A 70 -18.24 -11.28 5.11
C GLU A 70 -17.34 -10.21 5.69
N GLY A 71 -17.80 -8.95 5.59
CA GLY A 71 -17.06 -7.82 6.13
C GLY A 71 -16.63 -8.19 7.53
N VAL A 72 -15.37 -7.95 7.84
CA VAL A 72 -14.93 -7.91 9.23
C VAL A 72 -15.92 -6.98 9.91
N ARG A 73 -16.90 -7.54 10.61
CA ARG A 73 -17.70 -6.77 11.56
C ARG A 73 -16.61 -6.22 12.46
N LEU A 74 -16.36 -4.90 12.39
CA LEU A 74 -15.73 -4.22 13.52
C LEU A 74 -16.52 -4.75 14.70
N ALA A 75 -15.90 -5.62 15.49
CA ALA A 75 -16.57 -6.13 16.66
C ALA A 75 -17.00 -4.88 17.39
N LYS A 76 -18.31 -4.69 17.59
CA LYS A 76 -18.81 -3.77 18.60
C LYS A 76 -18.25 -4.34 19.90
N ARG A 77 -17.00 -4.00 20.22
CA ARG A 77 -16.41 -4.30 21.51
C ARG A 77 -17.29 -3.55 22.48
N GLY A 78 -17.94 -4.32 23.35
CA GLY A 78 -18.96 -3.84 24.26
C GLY A 78 -18.51 -2.56 24.94
N ALA A 79 -19.46 -1.65 25.13
CA ALA A 79 -19.31 -0.51 26.01
C ALA A 79 -18.60 -1.01 27.28
N ARG A 80 -17.33 -0.63 27.43
CA ARG A 80 -16.68 -0.74 28.73
C ARG A 80 -17.48 0.21 29.61
N HIS A 81 -18.03 -0.32 30.70
CA HIS A 81 -18.80 0.40 31.71
C HIS A 81 -18.54 1.92 31.69
N ASP A 82 -19.57 2.67 31.30
CA ASP A 82 -19.59 4.13 31.12
C ASP A 82 -19.48 4.92 32.44
N ASN A 83 -18.68 4.45 33.40
CA ASN A 83 -18.51 5.05 34.73
C ASN A 83 -17.06 5.10 35.22
N ALA A 84 -16.07 4.83 34.36
CA ALA A 84 -14.69 5.18 34.67
C ALA A 84 -14.48 6.66 34.33
N PRO A 85 -13.88 7.48 35.23
CA PRO A 85 -13.48 8.83 34.86
C PRO A 85 -12.57 8.78 33.62
N PRO A 86 -12.62 9.78 32.72
CA PRO A 86 -11.75 9.82 31.55
C PRO A 86 -10.31 9.60 32.00
N VAL A 87 -9.69 8.53 31.51
CA VAL A 87 -8.36 8.16 31.97
C VAL A 87 -7.40 9.07 31.22
N ALA A 88 -6.57 9.78 31.97
CA ALA A 88 -5.40 10.46 31.40
C ALA A 88 -4.58 9.46 30.57
N VAL A 89 -3.89 9.96 29.55
CA VAL A 89 -3.05 9.16 28.63
C VAL A 89 -2.29 8.04 29.38
N SER A 90 -2.40 6.81 28.89
CA SER A 90 -1.73 5.65 29.47
C SER A 90 -0.49 5.29 28.64
N ILE A 91 0.69 5.62 29.15
CA ILE A 91 1.96 5.36 28.47
C ILE A 91 2.71 4.27 29.23
N HIS A 92 3.03 3.16 28.56
CA HIS A 92 3.86 2.12 29.16
C HIS A 92 5.26 2.65 29.47
N PRO A 93 5.90 2.31 30.61
CA PRO A 93 7.22 2.83 31.00
C PRO A 93 8.37 2.58 30.01
N LEU A 94 8.20 1.58 29.13
CA LEU A 94 9.16 1.22 28.07
C LEU A 94 8.83 1.84 26.71
N ALA A 95 7.78 2.65 26.62
CA ALA A 95 7.49 3.42 25.42
C ALA A 95 8.36 4.69 25.37
N HIS A 96 8.70 5.13 24.16
CA HIS A 96 9.29 6.43 23.94
C HIS A 96 8.23 7.36 23.33
N VAL A 97 7.92 8.46 24.03
CA VAL A 97 7.04 9.51 23.53
C VAL A 97 7.80 10.82 23.64
N ASP A 98 8.05 11.45 22.50
CA ASP A 98 8.70 12.76 22.46
C ASP A 98 7.87 13.81 23.23
N PRO A 99 8.48 14.67 24.06
CA PRO A 99 7.75 15.70 24.82
C PRO A 99 6.94 16.69 23.97
N GLY A 100 7.29 16.86 22.69
CA GLY A 100 6.57 17.70 21.73
C GLY A 100 5.37 17.03 21.07
N ALA A 101 5.16 15.72 21.28
CA ALA A 101 3.99 15.01 20.77
C ALA A 101 2.71 15.41 21.52
N LYS A 102 1.62 15.65 20.79
CA LYS A 102 0.32 15.99 21.35
C LYS A 102 -0.58 14.76 21.34
N LEU A 103 -0.96 14.29 22.52
CA LEU A 103 -1.82 13.13 22.71
C LEU A 103 -3.18 13.55 23.28
N GLY A 104 -4.26 13.06 22.66
CA GLY A 104 -5.63 13.25 23.12
C GLY A 104 -5.99 12.43 24.36
N VAL A 105 -7.25 12.49 24.77
CA VAL A 105 -7.76 11.77 25.96
C VAL A 105 -7.85 10.27 25.69
N ASP A 106 -7.66 9.44 26.71
CA ASP A 106 -7.75 7.97 26.63
C ASP A 106 -6.81 7.32 25.59
N VAL A 107 -5.74 8.01 25.18
CA VAL A 107 -4.69 7.42 24.33
C VAL A 107 -3.91 6.39 25.12
N VAL A 108 -3.67 5.22 24.52
CA VAL A 108 -2.89 4.12 25.10
C VAL A 108 -1.67 3.84 24.25
N VAL A 109 -0.49 3.84 24.88
CA VAL A 109 0.81 3.59 24.24
C VAL A 109 1.47 2.37 24.87
N GLY A 110 1.66 1.32 24.08
CA GLY A 110 2.21 0.03 24.48
C GLY A 110 3.75 0.03 24.64
N PRO A 111 4.33 -1.04 25.19
CA PRO A 111 5.76 -1.15 25.43
C PRO A 111 6.56 -1.03 24.13
N PHE A 112 7.69 -0.32 24.17
CA PHE A 112 8.60 -0.14 23.02
C PHE A 112 7.96 0.53 21.80
N ALA A 113 6.76 1.08 21.92
CA ALA A 113 6.22 1.99 20.92
C ALA A 113 7.04 3.29 20.91
N VAL A 114 7.16 3.89 19.74
CA VAL A 114 7.87 5.16 19.54
C VAL A 114 6.90 6.16 18.93
N ILE A 115 6.73 7.31 19.58
CA ILE A 115 6.01 8.46 19.05
C ILE A 115 7.01 9.62 18.99
N GLU A 116 7.36 10.03 17.78
CA GLU A 116 8.30 11.13 17.54
C GLU A 116 7.65 12.50 17.80
N GLY A 117 8.48 13.55 17.85
CA GLY A 117 8.02 14.93 17.95
C GLY A 117 7.19 15.36 16.72
N ASP A 118 6.48 16.48 16.84
CA ASP A 118 5.57 16.96 15.78
C ASP A 118 4.48 15.94 15.37
N CYS A 119 4.02 15.14 16.32
CA CYS A 119 2.86 14.26 16.16
C CYS A 119 1.62 14.85 16.86
N GLU A 120 0.45 14.71 16.25
CA GLU A 120 -0.84 14.95 16.89
C GLU A 120 -1.68 13.68 16.78
N ILE A 121 -2.11 13.13 17.92
CA ILE A 121 -2.89 11.89 18.00
C ILE A 121 -4.19 12.16 18.77
N GLY A 122 -5.32 11.93 18.11
CA GLY A 122 -6.64 12.16 18.67
C GLY A 122 -7.06 11.15 19.74
N ASP A 123 -8.19 11.45 20.37
CA ASP A 123 -8.73 10.72 21.52
C ASP A 123 -8.96 9.22 21.25
N GLY A 124 -8.72 8.39 22.27
CA GLY A 124 -9.02 6.96 22.28
C GLY A 124 -8.14 6.12 21.33
N CYS A 125 -7.07 6.69 20.78
CA CYS A 125 -6.14 5.92 19.95
C CYS A 125 -5.34 4.90 20.75
N ARG A 126 -4.95 3.81 20.08
CA ARG A 126 -4.09 2.78 20.63
C ARG A 126 -2.87 2.59 19.74
N VAL A 127 -1.70 2.80 20.32
CA VAL A 127 -0.41 2.53 19.68
C VAL A 127 0.15 1.30 20.37
N GLU A 128 0.06 0.14 19.73
CA GLU A 128 0.45 -1.14 20.29
C GLU A 128 1.98 -1.29 20.38
N ALA A 129 2.44 -2.34 21.05
CA ALA A 129 3.84 -2.58 21.30
C ALA A 129 4.68 -2.55 20.01
N HIS A 130 5.84 -1.88 20.02
CA HIS A 130 6.74 -1.74 18.87
C HIS A 130 6.18 -0.99 17.64
N ALA A 131 5.02 -0.35 17.73
CA ALA A 131 4.55 0.54 16.66
C ALA A 131 5.33 1.87 16.68
N VAL A 132 5.52 2.46 15.49
CA VAL A 132 6.18 3.76 15.32
C VAL A 132 5.22 4.76 14.71
N ILE A 133 5.03 5.89 15.37
CA ILE A 133 4.37 7.09 14.82
C ILE A 133 5.47 8.14 14.61
N ALA A 134 5.81 8.40 13.35
CA ALA A 134 6.88 9.29 12.97
C ALA A 134 6.40 10.75 12.79
N ALA A 135 7.36 11.66 12.87
CA ALA A 135 7.14 13.10 12.86
C ALA A 135 6.36 13.60 11.63
N GLY A 136 5.48 14.58 11.85
CA GLY A 136 4.58 15.12 10.82
C GLY A 136 3.26 14.35 10.69
N SER A 137 2.98 13.41 11.59
CA SER A 137 1.71 12.67 11.63
C SER A 137 0.60 13.47 12.31
N ARG A 138 -0.57 13.52 11.69
CA ARG A 138 -1.82 14.08 12.23
C ARG A 138 -2.88 12.98 12.18
N ILE A 139 -3.11 12.32 13.31
CA ILE A 139 -3.96 11.14 13.42
C ILE A 139 -5.23 11.53 14.19
N GLY A 140 -6.39 11.23 13.59
CA GLY A 140 -7.69 11.42 14.21
C GLY A 140 -7.93 10.50 15.41
N ARG A 141 -9.19 10.24 15.72
CA ARG A 141 -9.63 9.55 16.93
C ARG A 141 -9.78 8.04 16.73
N ARG A 142 -9.64 7.28 17.82
CA ARG A 142 -9.96 5.85 17.92
C ARG A 142 -9.27 4.98 16.86
N ASN A 143 -8.12 5.43 16.38
CA ASN A 143 -7.28 4.62 15.51
C ASN A 143 -6.54 3.57 16.34
N VAL A 144 -6.31 2.40 15.76
CA VAL A 144 -5.50 1.34 16.37
C VAL A 144 -4.34 1.05 15.44
N VAL A 145 -3.13 1.24 15.95
CA VAL A 145 -1.87 0.99 15.25
C VAL A 145 -1.21 -0.21 15.89
N HIS A 146 -1.25 -1.35 15.19
CA HIS A 146 -0.69 -2.61 15.67
C HIS A 146 0.83 -2.65 15.61
N SER A 147 1.38 -3.67 16.27
CA SER A 147 2.81 -3.89 16.41
C SER A 147 3.56 -3.86 15.08
N PHE A 148 4.72 -3.22 15.11
CA PHE A 148 5.63 -3.09 13.96
C PHE A 148 5.05 -2.31 12.77
N ALA A 149 3.90 -1.66 12.91
CA ALA A 149 3.43 -0.68 11.94
C ALA A 149 4.26 0.61 12.06
N VAL A 150 4.52 1.25 10.93
CA VAL A 150 5.23 2.53 10.83
C VAL A 150 4.34 3.53 10.12
N ILE A 151 3.82 4.50 10.88
CA ILE A 151 2.88 5.52 10.42
C ILE A 151 3.59 6.87 10.39
N GLY A 152 3.57 7.54 9.24
CA GLY A 152 4.23 8.83 9.03
C GLY A 152 5.68 8.74 8.56
N GLY A 153 6.15 7.56 8.18
CA GLY A 153 7.55 7.36 7.74
C GLY A 153 7.94 8.26 6.56
N ALA A 154 9.24 8.53 6.42
CA ALA A 154 9.75 9.34 5.31
C ALA A 154 9.42 8.72 3.94
N PRO A 155 9.12 9.53 2.91
CA PRO A 155 8.89 9.05 1.55
C PRO A 155 10.06 8.22 1.02
N GLN A 156 9.74 7.20 0.22
CA GLN A 156 10.73 6.44 -0.58
C GLN A 156 10.88 7.03 -1.99
N ASP A 157 10.85 8.36 -2.11
CA ASP A 157 11.18 9.08 -3.35
C ASP A 157 12.63 9.58 -3.24
N ARG A 158 13.44 9.31 -4.26
CA ARG A 158 14.86 9.72 -4.31
C ARG A 158 15.06 11.24 -4.27
N ARG A 159 14.02 12.01 -4.59
CA ARG A 159 14.04 13.48 -4.56
C ARG A 159 13.71 14.04 -3.18
N TYR A 160 13.17 13.23 -2.27
CA TYR A 160 12.88 13.67 -0.91
C TYR A 160 14.18 13.99 -0.17
N ALA A 161 14.27 15.20 0.37
CA ALA A 161 15.47 15.75 0.99
C ALA A 161 15.25 16.13 2.47
N GLY A 162 14.17 15.64 3.08
CA GLY A 162 13.81 15.96 4.47
C GLY A 162 12.88 17.16 4.60
N GLU A 163 12.18 17.54 3.53
CA GLU A 163 11.21 18.63 3.58
C GLU A 163 10.10 18.35 4.61
N PRO A 164 9.53 19.40 5.25
CA PRO A 164 8.48 19.26 6.25
C PRO A 164 7.15 18.89 5.57
N THR A 165 6.92 17.59 5.45
CA THR A 165 5.74 16.98 4.83
C THR A 165 4.93 16.21 5.87
N THR A 166 3.65 15.97 5.59
CA THR A 166 2.72 15.40 6.58
C THR A 166 2.03 14.12 6.12
N LEU A 167 1.55 13.36 7.10
CA LEU A 167 0.54 12.33 6.91
C LEU A 167 -0.69 12.74 7.71
N VAL A 168 -1.85 12.77 7.07
CA VAL A 168 -3.13 13.05 7.73
C VAL A 168 -4.01 11.79 7.69
N VAL A 169 -4.45 11.34 8.85
CA VAL A 169 -5.29 10.16 9.04
C VAL A 169 -6.58 10.56 9.74
N GLY A 170 -7.72 10.10 9.23
CA GLY A 170 -9.03 10.27 9.86
C GLY A 170 -9.23 9.42 11.11
N ASP A 171 -10.48 9.02 11.35
CA ASP A 171 -10.90 8.34 12.57
C ASP A 171 -11.10 6.83 12.37
N ASP A 172 -11.11 6.06 13.45
CA ASP A 172 -11.58 4.66 13.48
C ASP A 172 -10.86 3.69 12.52
N ASN A 173 -9.61 3.98 12.13
CA ASN A 173 -8.84 3.07 11.28
C ASN A 173 -8.16 1.97 12.10
N LEU A 174 -8.04 0.79 11.48
CA LEU A 174 -7.29 -0.34 12.00
C LEU A 174 -6.07 -0.59 11.12
N PHE A 175 -4.90 -0.19 11.59
CA PHE A 175 -3.62 -0.48 10.96
C PHE A 175 -3.06 -1.75 11.60
N ARG A 176 -3.08 -2.84 10.86
CA ARG A 176 -2.54 -4.13 11.30
C ARG A 176 -1.00 -4.14 11.28
N GLU A 177 -0.46 -5.27 11.67
CA GLU A 177 0.97 -5.49 11.85
C GLU A 177 1.71 -5.18 10.55
N HIS A 178 2.89 -4.57 10.67
CA HIS A 178 3.75 -4.22 9.53
C HIS A 178 3.12 -3.31 8.46
N VAL A 179 2.01 -2.64 8.76
CA VAL A 179 1.51 -1.59 7.87
C VAL A 179 2.51 -0.44 7.82
N THR A 180 2.77 0.07 6.63
CA THR A 180 3.61 1.26 6.42
C THR A 180 2.80 2.33 5.72
N ALA A 181 2.81 3.54 6.27
CA ALA A 181 2.19 4.71 5.65
C ALA A 181 3.17 5.87 5.68
N HIS A 182 3.55 6.38 4.50
CA HIS A 182 4.54 7.44 4.39
C HIS A 182 3.88 8.80 4.22
N ARG A 183 4.53 9.84 4.74
CA ARG A 183 4.14 11.25 4.49
C ARG A 183 4.31 11.64 3.02
N GLY A 184 3.81 12.80 2.64
CA GLY A 184 3.93 13.29 1.26
C GLY A 184 5.34 13.74 0.87
N THR A 185 5.50 14.27 -0.34
CA THR A 185 6.75 14.87 -0.83
C THR A 185 6.57 16.36 -1.10
N GLY A 186 7.64 17.16 -0.98
CA GLY A 186 7.57 18.61 -1.22
C GLY A 186 7.05 18.97 -2.63
N HIS A 187 7.38 18.16 -3.63
CA HIS A 187 6.89 18.32 -5.01
C HIS A 187 5.55 17.64 -5.29
N GLY A 188 5.05 16.81 -4.37
CA GLY A 188 3.85 15.97 -4.55
C GLY A 188 2.59 16.52 -3.91
N GLY A 189 2.68 17.68 -3.27
CA GLY A 189 1.60 18.30 -2.49
C GLY A 189 1.85 18.28 -0.98
N GLY A 190 2.94 17.64 -0.54
CA GLY A 190 3.42 17.70 0.85
C GLY A 190 2.61 16.88 1.85
N VAL A 191 1.65 16.07 1.38
CA VAL A 191 0.72 15.36 2.26
C VAL A 191 0.20 14.07 1.65
N THR A 192 0.28 12.99 2.43
CA THR A 192 -0.49 11.76 2.22
C THR A 192 -1.76 11.85 3.07
N ARG A 193 -2.91 11.41 2.53
CA ARG A 193 -4.20 11.45 3.22
C ARG A 193 -4.84 10.07 3.30
N ILE A 194 -5.26 9.69 4.49
CA ILE A 194 -6.05 8.49 4.75
C ILE A 194 -7.36 8.93 5.42
N GLY A 195 -8.49 8.48 4.90
CA GLY A 195 -9.81 8.71 5.47
C GLY A 195 -10.04 7.97 6.79
N SER A 196 -11.29 7.58 7.01
CA SER A 196 -11.78 7.01 8.27
C SER A 196 -12.37 5.62 8.07
N ALA A 197 -12.43 4.85 9.17
CA ALA A 197 -13.04 3.52 9.24
C ALA A 197 -12.45 2.50 8.26
N GLY A 198 -11.17 2.65 7.90
CA GLY A 198 -10.44 1.73 7.03
C GLY A 198 -9.85 0.54 7.79
N LEU A 199 -9.77 -0.60 7.11
CA LEU A 199 -9.03 -1.78 7.55
C LEU A 199 -7.79 -1.96 6.68
N PHE A 200 -6.61 -1.76 7.25
CA PHE A 200 -5.32 -1.95 6.60
C PHE A 200 -4.71 -3.22 7.17
N MET A 201 -4.80 -4.33 6.43
CA MET A 201 -4.31 -5.63 6.89
C MET A 201 -2.78 -5.72 6.83
N VAL A 202 -2.24 -6.88 7.22
CA VAL A 202 -0.80 -7.05 7.46
C VAL A 202 0.03 -6.72 6.24
N GLY A 203 1.06 -5.88 6.42
CA GLY A 203 1.99 -5.53 5.35
C GLY A 203 1.41 -4.66 4.24
N VAL A 204 0.28 -3.98 4.47
CA VAL A 204 -0.20 -2.96 3.53
C VAL A 204 0.80 -1.80 3.50
N HIS A 205 1.11 -1.31 2.30
CA HIS A 205 1.96 -0.15 2.07
C HIS A 205 1.16 0.99 1.43
N VAL A 206 1.21 2.16 2.06
CA VAL A 206 0.70 3.43 1.55
C VAL A 206 1.91 4.35 1.31
N ALA A 207 2.28 4.53 0.04
CA ALA A 207 3.38 5.40 -0.34
C ALA A 207 3.04 6.90 -0.14
N HIS A 208 3.99 7.74 -0.54
CA HIS A 208 3.88 9.19 -0.47
C HIS A 208 2.77 9.74 -1.38
N ASP A 209 2.14 10.83 -0.93
CA ASP A 209 1.14 11.61 -1.67
C ASP A 209 -0.09 10.79 -2.10
N VAL A 210 -0.30 9.62 -1.48
CA VAL A 210 -1.48 8.78 -1.69
C VAL A 210 -2.70 9.44 -1.04
N VAL A 211 -3.85 9.31 -1.67
CA VAL A 211 -5.14 9.70 -1.11
C VAL A 211 -6.01 8.45 -0.99
N VAL A 212 -6.34 8.06 0.22
CA VAL A 212 -7.24 6.93 0.53
C VAL A 212 -8.54 7.48 1.11
N GLY A 213 -9.66 7.11 0.51
CA GLY A 213 -11.00 7.46 0.99
C GLY A 213 -11.42 6.69 2.25
N ASP A 214 -12.70 6.79 2.58
CA ASP A 214 -13.29 6.20 3.77
C ASP A 214 -13.66 4.73 3.57
N ARG A 215 -13.69 3.96 4.66
CA ARG A 215 -14.25 2.60 4.74
C ARG A 215 -13.62 1.61 3.75
N VAL A 216 -12.34 1.80 3.44
CA VAL A 216 -11.57 0.88 2.60
C VAL A 216 -11.21 -0.41 3.34
N THR A 217 -11.04 -1.50 2.60
CA THR A 217 -10.45 -2.73 3.13
C THR A 217 -9.28 -3.14 2.25
N LEU A 218 -8.07 -2.95 2.77
CA LEU A 218 -6.84 -3.30 2.09
C LEU A 218 -6.30 -4.61 2.65
N ALA A 219 -6.36 -5.68 1.85
CA ALA A 219 -5.93 -7.00 2.29
C ALA A 219 -4.40 -7.13 2.32
N ASN A 220 -3.91 -8.21 2.92
CA ASN A 220 -2.49 -8.41 3.21
C ASN A 220 -1.61 -8.16 1.99
N GLY A 221 -0.51 -7.43 2.19
CA GLY A 221 0.46 -7.15 1.13
C GLY A 221 -0.08 -6.29 -0.01
N THR A 222 -1.12 -5.49 0.21
CA THR A 222 -1.54 -4.48 -0.78
C THR A 222 -0.54 -3.34 -0.80
N LEU A 223 0.00 -3.04 -1.99
CA LEU A 223 1.02 -2.01 -2.19
C LEU A 223 0.46 -0.87 -3.04
N LEU A 224 0.32 0.32 -2.44
CA LEU A 224 -0.07 1.54 -3.14
C LEU A 224 1.19 2.36 -3.40
N ALA A 225 1.53 2.56 -4.67
CA ALA A 225 2.66 3.41 -5.04
C ALA A 225 2.32 4.90 -4.95
N GLY A 226 3.32 5.76 -5.17
CA GLY A 226 3.18 7.20 -4.99
C GLY A 226 2.02 7.81 -5.79
N HIS A 227 1.32 8.77 -5.20
CA HIS A 227 0.21 9.51 -5.82
C HIS A 227 -1.01 8.67 -6.23
N VAL A 228 -1.16 7.45 -5.72
CA VAL A 228 -2.39 6.66 -5.92
C VAL A 228 -3.59 7.37 -5.27
N VAL A 229 -4.75 7.28 -5.91
CA VAL A 229 -6.03 7.73 -5.32
C VAL A 229 -6.98 6.56 -5.21
N LEU A 230 -7.41 6.20 -4.00
CA LEU A 230 -8.45 5.22 -3.74
C LEU A 230 -9.72 5.91 -3.26
N GLY A 231 -10.84 5.66 -3.94
CA GLY A 231 -12.15 6.12 -3.51
C GLY A 231 -12.69 5.33 -2.31
N ASP A 232 -13.81 5.79 -1.77
CA ASP A 232 -14.46 5.18 -0.63
C ASP A 232 -14.86 3.73 -0.90
N HIS A 233 -14.85 2.90 0.14
CA HIS A 233 -15.28 1.50 0.08
C HIS A 233 -14.51 0.62 -0.93
N VAL A 234 -13.34 1.06 -1.39
CA VAL A 234 -12.46 0.20 -2.19
C VAL A 234 -12.04 -1.00 -1.36
N VAL A 235 -12.10 -2.18 -1.98
CA VAL A 235 -11.66 -3.44 -1.37
C VAL A 235 -10.59 -4.07 -2.25
N THR A 236 -9.55 -4.61 -1.64
CA THR A 236 -8.52 -5.38 -2.34
C THR A 236 -8.47 -6.81 -1.80
N GLY A 237 -8.17 -7.77 -2.68
CA GLY A 237 -7.65 -9.07 -2.28
C GLY A 237 -6.16 -8.97 -1.92
N GLY A 238 -5.60 -10.04 -1.36
CA GLY A 238 -4.19 -10.04 -0.95
C GLY A 238 -3.22 -9.87 -2.12
N HIS A 239 -2.07 -9.26 -1.86
CA HIS A 239 -0.97 -9.07 -2.82
C HIS A 239 -1.37 -8.30 -4.09
N VAL A 240 -2.19 -7.26 -3.93
CA VAL A 240 -2.48 -6.30 -5.01
C VAL A 240 -1.39 -5.22 -5.05
N ALA A 241 -0.91 -4.86 -6.22
CA ALA A 241 -0.07 -3.66 -6.39
C ALA A 241 -0.73 -2.65 -7.32
N VAL A 242 -0.71 -1.38 -6.92
CA VAL A 242 -1.27 -0.26 -7.67
C VAL A 242 -0.14 0.67 -8.08
N ALA A 243 0.04 0.84 -9.39
CA ALA A 243 1.10 1.67 -9.96
C ALA A 243 0.92 3.15 -9.61
N PRO A 244 2.00 3.97 -9.65
CA PRO A 244 1.92 5.38 -9.32
C PRO A 244 0.87 6.13 -10.14
N PHE A 245 0.25 7.16 -9.54
CA PHE A 245 -0.75 8.04 -10.17
C PHE A 245 -2.06 7.36 -10.62
N VAL A 246 -2.25 6.06 -10.32
CA VAL A 246 -3.49 5.36 -10.66
C VAL A 246 -4.62 5.77 -9.73
N ARG A 247 -5.80 5.99 -10.30
CA ARG A 247 -7.05 6.22 -9.57
C ARG A 247 -7.91 4.97 -9.55
N VAL A 248 -8.38 4.57 -8.39
CA VAL A 248 -9.33 3.46 -8.20
C VAL A 248 -10.62 4.05 -7.64
N GLY A 249 -11.68 4.00 -8.45
CA GLY A 249 -12.97 4.58 -8.10
C GLY A 249 -13.66 3.87 -6.93
N ALA A 250 -14.58 4.57 -6.28
CA ALA A 250 -15.27 4.08 -5.10
C ALA A 250 -15.99 2.74 -5.35
N ARG A 251 -16.03 1.90 -4.31
CA ARG A 251 -16.67 0.57 -4.31
C ARG A 251 -16.12 -0.39 -5.39
N ALA A 252 -14.95 -0.09 -5.97
CA ALA A 252 -14.24 -1.03 -6.81
C ALA A 252 -13.67 -2.18 -5.95
N PHE A 253 -13.55 -3.36 -6.56
CA PHE A 253 -12.89 -4.50 -5.98
C PHE A 253 -11.70 -4.90 -6.84
N LEU A 254 -10.50 -4.90 -6.26
CA LEU A 254 -9.28 -5.39 -6.91
C LEU A 254 -9.05 -6.83 -6.45
N ALA A 255 -9.16 -7.80 -7.35
CA ALA A 255 -8.96 -9.21 -7.01
C ALA A 255 -7.51 -9.47 -6.56
N GLY A 256 -7.30 -10.50 -5.72
CA GLY A 256 -5.97 -10.84 -5.21
C GLY A 256 -4.95 -11.10 -6.31
N GLY A 257 -3.69 -10.72 -6.07
CA GLY A 257 -2.59 -10.87 -7.04
C GLY A 257 -2.66 -9.91 -8.24
N SER A 258 -3.56 -8.92 -8.23
CA SER A 258 -3.72 -8.00 -9.36
C SER A 258 -2.62 -6.94 -9.42
N MET A 259 -2.13 -6.66 -10.63
CA MET A 259 -1.19 -5.56 -10.90
C MET A 259 -1.91 -4.45 -11.68
N VAL A 260 -2.27 -3.38 -10.98
CA VAL A 260 -3.12 -2.30 -11.49
C VAL A 260 -2.26 -1.17 -12.04
N GLU A 261 -2.21 -1.04 -13.36
CA GLU A 261 -1.38 -0.05 -14.07
C GLU A 261 -2.18 1.14 -14.65
N ARG A 262 -3.52 1.05 -14.62
CA ARG A 262 -4.45 2.02 -15.21
C ARG A 262 -5.58 2.28 -14.23
N ASP A 263 -6.19 3.44 -14.39
CA ASP A 263 -7.36 3.83 -13.60
C ASP A 263 -8.47 2.77 -13.67
N VAL A 264 -9.02 2.44 -12.51
CA VAL A 264 -10.09 1.47 -12.32
C VAL A 264 -11.38 2.23 -12.03
N PRO A 265 -12.42 2.12 -12.89
CA PRO A 265 -13.70 2.80 -12.66
C PRO A 265 -14.36 2.41 -11.34
N PRO A 266 -15.22 3.27 -10.77
CA PRO A 266 -16.00 2.91 -9.60
C PRO A 266 -16.91 1.71 -9.89
N PHE A 267 -17.30 1.00 -8.83
CA PHE A 267 -18.28 -0.09 -8.86
C PHE A 267 -17.87 -1.36 -9.62
N VAL A 268 -16.66 -1.45 -10.17
CA VAL A 268 -16.24 -2.63 -10.96
C VAL A 268 -15.37 -3.59 -10.16
N ILE A 269 -15.25 -4.81 -10.67
CA ILE A 269 -14.23 -5.78 -10.30
C ILE A 269 -13.11 -5.69 -11.33
N ALA A 270 -11.87 -5.50 -10.88
CA ALA A 270 -10.68 -5.59 -11.71
C ALA A 270 -9.79 -6.76 -11.26
N GLU A 271 -9.18 -7.46 -12.21
CA GLU A 271 -8.40 -8.68 -11.96
C GLU A 271 -7.26 -8.80 -12.97
N GLY A 272 -6.14 -9.38 -12.51
CA GLY A 272 -5.07 -9.90 -13.36
C GLY A 272 -3.76 -9.12 -13.28
N ASN A 273 -2.74 -9.62 -13.97
CA ASN A 273 -1.43 -9.01 -14.10
C ASN A 273 -1.07 -8.90 -15.60
N ARG A 274 -1.39 -7.82 -16.30
CA ARG A 274 -1.95 -6.51 -15.88
C ARG A 274 -3.47 -6.53 -15.67
N ALA A 275 -3.97 -5.79 -14.68
CA ALA A 275 -5.38 -5.83 -14.29
C ALA A 275 -6.31 -5.23 -15.36
N ARG A 276 -7.48 -5.85 -15.54
CA ARG A 276 -8.54 -5.39 -16.44
C ARG A 276 -9.90 -5.45 -15.76
N VAL A 277 -10.83 -4.62 -16.19
CA VAL A 277 -12.23 -4.67 -15.73
C VAL A 277 -12.86 -6.01 -16.15
N ARG A 278 -13.46 -6.73 -15.20
CA ARG A 278 -14.08 -8.05 -15.42
C ARG A 278 -15.58 -8.02 -15.30
N ALA A 279 -16.11 -7.34 -14.28
CA ALA A 279 -17.52 -7.36 -13.95
C ALA A 279 -17.94 -6.14 -13.14
N LEU A 280 -19.25 -5.96 -12.99
CA LEU A 280 -19.82 -5.06 -11.98
C LEU A 280 -19.71 -5.72 -10.58
N ASN A 281 -19.25 -4.98 -9.57
CA ASN A 281 -19.12 -5.42 -8.18
C ASN A 281 -20.49 -5.48 -7.48
N ARG A 282 -21.35 -6.40 -7.92
CA ARG A 282 -22.72 -6.51 -7.41
C ARG A 282 -22.79 -6.73 -5.90
N VAL A 283 -21.88 -7.56 -5.37
CA VAL A 283 -21.81 -7.89 -3.95
C VAL A 283 -21.37 -6.67 -3.14
N GLY A 284 -20.35 -5.94 -3.60
CA GLY A 284 -19.91 -4.71 -2.92
C GLY A 284 -20.99 -3.63 -2.93
N LEU A 285 -21.67 -3.43 -4.06
CA LEU A 285 -22.79 -2.49 -4.17
C LEU A 285 -23.91 -2.81 -3.16
N GLU A 286 -24.31 -4.08 -3.08
CA GLU A 286 -25.34 -4.52 -2.13
C GLU A 286 -24.92 -4.31 -0.67
N ARG A 287 -23.70 -4.70 -0.32
CA ARG A 287 -23.18 -4.60 1.06
C ARG A 287 -22.96 -3.17 1.53
N THR A 288 -22.75 -2.25 0.59
CA THR A 288 -22.55 -0.81 0.87
C THR A 288 -23.87 -0.03 0.80
N GLY A 289 -25.01 -0.71 0.70
CA GLY A 289 -26.33 -0.09 0.76
C GLY A 289 -26.75 0.64 -0.52
N VAL A 290 -26.14 0.33 -1.67
CA VAL A 290 -26.56 0.93 -2.95
C VAL A 290 -27.97 0.43 -3.30
N PRO A 291 -28.94 1.33 -3.53
CA PRO A 291 -30.34 0.96 -3.78
C PRO A 291 -30.51 0.02 -4.98
N LEU A 292 -31.56 -0.81 -4.97
CA LEU A 292 -31.79 -1.81 -6.01
C LEU A 292 -31.94 -1.17 -7.40
N GLU A 293 -32.68 -0.08 -7.50
CA GLU A 293 -32.88 0.72 -8.70
C GLU A 293 -31.55 1.21 -9.28
N SER A 294 -30.66 1.74 -8.44
CA SER A 294 -29.32 2.17 -8.85
C SER A 294 -28.43 1.00 -9.26
N ARG A 295 -28.51 -0.15 -8.57
CA ARG A 295 -27.80 -1.38 -9.00
C ARG A 295 -28.27 -1.86 -10.37
N VAL A 296 -29.56 -1.77 -10.68
CA VAL A 296 -30.12 -2.10 -12.00
C VAL A 296 -29.65 -1.09 -13.05
N ALA A 297 -29.67 0.21 -12.75
CA ALA A 297 -29.19 1.27 -13.63
C ALA A 297 -27.68 1.10 -13.94
N LEU A 298 -26.85 0.89 -12.92
CA LEU A 298 -25.43 0.59 -13.06
C LEU A 298 -25.17 -0.66 -13.89
N LYS A 299 -25.97 -1.72 -13.74
CA LYS A 299 -25.85 -2.92 -14.58
C LYS A 299 -26.11 -2.63 -16.06
N ARG A 300 -27.07 -1.75 -16.37
CA ARG A 300 -27.33 -1.30 -17.75
C ARG A 300 -26.17 -0.44 -18.27
N ALA A 301 -25.71 0.51 -17.47
CA ALA A 301 -24.58 1.38 -17.82
C ALA A 301 -23.28 0.58 -18.04
N PHE A 302 -22.96 -0.35 -17.14
CA PHE A 302 -21.80 -1.24 -17.27
C PHE A 302 -21.84 -2.04 -18.58
N ARG A 303 -23.00 -2.62 -18.92
CA ARG A 303 -23.15 -3.35 -20.18
C ARG A 303 -22.91 -2.45 -21.38
N ALA A 304 -23.50 -1.25 -21.39
CA ALA A 304 -23.32 -0.30 -22.48
C ALA A 304 -21.85 0.13 -22.65
N LEU A 305 -21.09 0.27 -21.56
CA LEU A 305 -19.71 0.78 -21.59
C LEU A 305 -18.64 -0.30 -21.85
N PHE A 306 -18.83 -1.52 -21.35
CA PHE A 306 -17.76 -2.54 -21.32
C PHE A 306 -18.08 -3.82 -22.10
N VAL A 307 -19.34 -4.02 -22.52
CA VAL A 307 -19.78 -5.25 -23.19
C VAL A 307 -20.47 -4.95 -24.53
N GLY A 308 -21.12 -3.80 -24.64
CA GLY A 308 -21.86 -3.39 -25.83
C GLY A 308 -20.95 -3.12 -27.03
N GLU A 309 -21.57 -3.13 -28.21
CA GLU A 309 -20.90 -2.93 -29.49
C GLU A 309 -20.69 -1.44 -29.83
N LEU A 310 -21.39 -0.54 -29.13
CA LEU A 310 -21.25 0.90 -29.35
C LEU A 310 -19.83 1.36 -28.97
N PRO A 311 -19.24 2.28 -29.75
CA PRO A 311 -18.02 2.96 -29.35
C PRO A 311 -18.19 3.60 -27.97
N ARG A 312 -17.19 3.44 -27.09
CA ARG A 312 -17.24 3.91 -25.70
C ARG A 312 -17.65 5.38 -25.58
N ALA A 313 -17.20 6.24 -26.50
CA ALA A 313 -17.55 7.66 -26.50
C ALA A 313 -19.06 7.91 -26.71
N GLU A 314 -19.69 7.12 -27.59
CA GLU A 314 -21.13 7.20 -27.84
C GLU A 314 -21.92 6.61 -26.68
N ALA A 315 -21.49 5.46 -26.15
CA ALA A 315 -22.09 4.88 -24.95
C ALA A 315 -22.05 5.86 -23.76
N LEU A 316 -20.94 6.58 -23.60
CA LEU A 316 -20.77 7.58 -22.55
C LEU A 316 -21.69 8.79 -22.75
N ALA A 317 -21.82 9.30 -23.98
CA ALA A 317 -22.76 10.38 -24.30
C ALA A 317 -24.22 9.99 -24.02
N ARG A 318 -24.63 8.76 -24.33
CA ARG A 318 -25.97 8.26 -24.00
C ARG A 318 -26.23 8.16 -22.49
N LEU A 319 -25.19 7.92 -21.70
CA LEU A 319 -25.32 7.80 -20.25
C LEU A 319 -25.34 9.15 -19.52
N GLU A 320 -24.97 10.26 -20.18
CA GLU A 320 -25.01 11.60 -19.59
C GLU A 320 -26.43 12.06 -19.26
N SER A 321 -27.44 11.58 -19.99
CA SER A 321 -28.84 11.89 -19.72
C SER A 321 -29.43 11.06 -18.58
N VAL A 322 -28.70 10.08 -18.04
CA VAL A 322 -29.19 9.24 -16.93
C VAL A 322 -29.11 10.02 -15.61
N SER A 323 -30.23 10.11 -14.91
CA SER A 323 -30.35 10.89 -13.66
C SER A 323 -29.82 10.18 -12.42
N ASP A 324 -29.65 8.85 -12.47
CA ASP A 324 -29.18 8.05 -11.34
C ASP A 324 -27.79 8.53 -10.84
N PRO A 325 -27.64 8.82 -9.53
CA PRO A 325 -26.42 9.43 -9.00
C PRO A 325 -25.19 8.54 -9.15
N PHE A 326 -25.33 7.21 -9.03
CA PHE A 326 -24.20 6.30 -9.18
C PHE A 326 -23.78 6.15 -10.64
N VAL A 327 -24.74 6.17 -11.58
CA VAL A 327 -24.41 6.23 -13.00
C VAL A 327 -23.67 7.53 -13.33
N ARG A 328 -24.09 8.67 -12.77
CA ARG A 328 -23.38 9.95 -12.94
C ARG A 328 -21.96 9.91 -12.38
N GLU A 329 -21.74 9.31 -11.21
CA GLU A 329 -20.41 9.11 -10.64
C GLU A 329 -19.50 8.30 -11.59
N LEU A 330 -20.01 7.20 -12.15
CA LEU A 330 -19.28 6.40 -13.13
C LEU A 330 -18.94 7.23 -14.38
N VAL A 331 -19.91 7.94 -14.95
CA VAL A 331 -19.71 8.76 -16.15
C VAL A 331 -18.68 9.86 -15.89
N ALA A 332 -18.80 10.57 -14.76
CA ALA A 332 -17.88 11.64 -14.35
C ALA A 332 -16.45 11.11 -14.22
N PHE A 333 -16.25 9.96 -13.57
CA PHE A 333 -14.94 9.34 -13.45
C PHE A 333 -14.33 9.02 -14.82
N LEU A 334 -15.12 8.41 -15.72
CA LEU A 334 -14.65 8.04 -17.05
C LEU A 334 -14.34 9.26 -17.94
N ARG A 335 -15.05 10.38 -17.77
CA ARG A 335 -14.78 11.65 -18.45
C ARG A 335 -13.53 12.36 -17.92
N ALA A 336 -13.24 12.23 -16.62
CA ALA A 336 -12.02 12.74 -15.99
C ALA A 336 -10.77 11.88 -16.30
N LEU A 337 -10.96 10.75 -16.98
CA LEU A 337 -10.03 10.07 -17.89
C LEU A 337 -9.04 10.99 -18.63
N PRO A 338 -7.71 11.03 -18.39
CA PRO A 338 -6.81 11.53 -19.42
C PRO A 338 -7.06 10.74 -20.70
N ARG A 339 -7.21 11.45 -21.83
CA ARG A 339 -7.23 10.80 -23.15
C ARG A 339 -5.84 10.20 -23.38
N ARG A 340 -5.67 8.92 -23.07
CA ARG A 340 -4.47 8.14 -23.38
C ARG A 340 -4.69 7.37 -24.67
#